data_AF-A0A2G6MUC4-F1
#
_entry.id   AF-A0A2G6MUC4-F1
#
_cell.length_a   1.000
_cell.length_b   1.000
_cell.length_c   1.000
_cell.angle_alpha   90.00
_cell.angle_beta   90.00
_cell.angle_gamma   90.00
#
_symmetry.space_group_name_H-M   'P 1'
#
loop_
_entity.id
_entity.type
_entity.pdbx_description
1 polymer ?
#
loop_
_entity_poly.entity_id
_entity_poly.type
_entity_poly.pdbx_seq_one_letter_code
_entity_poly.pdbx_strand_id
1 'polypeptide(L)' 'DWTFYCHKCDGMASLRTCPHTKEDRVILSGTKLRKALSEGADIVDHFGRDEVLDHLKEYYAGLTEKVEVKMQGAASGDSM' A
#
# COMPACT_ATOMS: atom_id res chain seq x y z
N ASP A 1 -7.57 -14.93 3.96
CA ASP A 1 -8.57 -13.97 3.45
C ASP A 1 -7.82 -12.69 3.11
N TRP A 2 -7.97 -12.19 1.89
CA TRP A 2 -7.22 -11.02 1.44
C TRP A 2 -8.12 -9.79 1.51
N THR A 3 -7.61 -8.74 2.15
CA THR A 3 -8.24 -7.42 2.16
C THR A 3 -7.53 -6.52 1.15
N PHE A 4 -8.30 -5.78 0.37
CA PHE A 4 -7.82 -4.91 -0.69
C PHE A 4 -8.73 -3.69 -0.84
N TYR A 5 -8.22 -2.64 -1.44
CA TYR A 5 -9.07 -1.57 -1.96
C TYR A 5 -9.59 -1.97 -3.34
N CYS A 6 -10.86 -1.72 -3.64
CA CYS A 6 -11.44 -1.97 -4.95
C CYS A 6 -11.92 -0.66 -5.59
N HIS A 7 -11.39 -0.34 -6.77
CA HIS A 7 -11.74 0.90 -7.50
C HIS A 7 -13.21 0.94 -7.89
N LYS A 8 -13.83 -0.21 -8.23
CA LYS A 8 -15.25 -0.26 -8.59
C LYS A 8 -16.19 -0.19 -7.40
N CYS A 9 -15.75 -0.64 -6.22
CA CYS A 9 -16.52 -0.50 -4.98
C CYS A 9 -16.26 0.85 -4.29
N ASP A 10 -15.21 1.56 -4.71
CA ASP A 10 -14.66 2.73 -4.04
C ASP A 10 -14.47 2.51 -2.53
N GLY A 11 -13.79 1.41 -2.17
CA GLY A 11 -13.62 1.08 -0.77
C GLY A 11 -12.87 -0.21 -0.50
N MET A 12 -12.60 -0.42 0.78
CA MET A 12 -11.97 -1.63 1.30
C MET A 12 -12.93 -2.82 1.22
N ALA A 13 -12.46 -3.92 0.66
CA ALA A 13 -13.20 -5.15 0.48
C ALA A 13 -12.32 -6.38 0.71
N SER A 14 -12.97 -7.54 0.65
CA SER A 14 -12.32 -8.86 0.72
C SER A 14 -12.76 -9.72 -0.45
N LEU A 15 -12.11 -10.88 -0.61
CA LEU A 15 -12.52 -11.88 -1.61
C LEU A 15 -13.95 -12.39 -1.38
N ARG A 16 -14.49 -12.22 -0.18
CA ARG A 16 -15.84 -12.63 0.20
C ARG A 16 -16.90 -11.56 -0.07
N THR A 17 -16.50 -10.29 -0.10
CA THR A 17 -17.43 -9.15 -0.15
C THR A 17 -17.38 -8.36 -1.45
N CYS A 18 -16.40 -8.62 -2.33
CA CYS A 18 -16.29 -7.96 -3.63
C CYS A 18 -16.08 -8.97 -4.77
N PRO A 19 -16.97 -8.98 -5.78
CA PRO A 19 -16.87 -9.90 -6.92
C PRO A 19 -15.96 -9.41 -8.05
N HIS A 20 -15.47 -8.16 -8.01
CA HIS A 20 -14.63 -7.58 -9.07
C HIS A 20 -13.28 -8.30 -9.18
N THR A 21 -12.66 -8.30 -10.36
CA THR A 21 -11.45 -9.08 -10.63
C THR A 21 -10.18 -8.34 -10.16
N LYS A 22 -9.00 -8.97 -10.30
CA LYS A 22 -7.73 -8.43 -9.76
C LYS A 22 -7.35 -7.07 -10.36
N GLU A 23 -7.79 -6.80 -11.58
CA GLU A 23 -7.54 -5.57 -12.32
C GLU A 23 -8.20 -4.35 -11.64
N ASP A 24 -9.28 -4.57 -10.90
CA ASP A 24 -9.99 -3.51 -10.17
C ASP A 24 -9.55 -3.41 -8.69
N ARG A 25 -8.53 -4.16 -8.27
CA ARG A 25 -8.12 -4.31 -6.88
C ARG A 25 -6.70 -3.80 -6.66
N VAL A 26 -6.50 -3.11 -5.54
CA VAL A 26 -5.20 -2.66 -5.07
C VAL A 26 -4.91 -3.30 -3.71
N ILE A 27 -3.78 -4.02 -3.64
CA ILE A 27 -3.29 -4.56 -2.38
C ILE A 27 -2.52 -3.47 -1.63
N LEU A 28 -3.11 -3.02 -0.54
CA LEU A 28 -2.50 -2.07 0.39
C LEU A 28 -1.50 -2.79 1.30
N SER A 29 -0.29 -3.02 0.80
CA SER A 29 0.78 -3.62 1.61
C SER A 29 1.56 -2.56 2.38
N GLY A 30 1.56 -2.65 3.71
CA GLY A 30 2.37 -1.79 4.57
C GLY A 30 3.88 -1.92 4.31
N THR A 31 4.35 -3.10 3.88
CA THR A 31 5.76 -3.28 3.50
C THR A 31 6.10 -2.51 2.21
N LYS A 32 5.20 -2.53 1.21
CA LYS A 32 5.36 -1.69 0.01
C LYS A 32 5.36 -0.21 0.37
N LEU A 33 4.45 0.23 1.24
CA LEU A 33 4.38 1.63 1.68
C LEU A 33 5.67 2.07 2.37
N ARG A 34 6.16 1.33 3.37
CA ARG A 34 7.39 1.69 4.09
C ARG A 34 8.59 1.72 3.16
N LYS A 35 8.64 0.81 2.19
CA LYS A 35 9.66 0.81 1.15
C LYS A 35 9.59 2.09 0.31
N ALA A 36 8.42 2.41 -0.24
CA ALA A 36 8.21 3.62 -1.04
C ALA A 36 8.56 4.90 -0.27
N LEU A 37 8.13 5.02 0.99
CA LEU A 37 8.47 6.15 1.87
C LEU A 37 9.98 6.27 2.12
N SER A 38 10.66 5.16 2.37
CA SER A 38 12.11 5.14 2.61
C SER A 38 12.92 5.53 1.36
N GLU A 39 12.44 5.11 0.19
CA GLU A 39 13.02 5.36 -1.14
C GLU A 39 12.60 6.72 -1.73
N GLY A 40 11.62 7.42 -1.13
CA GLY A 40 11.06 8.66 -1.66
C GLY A 40 10.27 8.46 -2.97
N ALA A 41 9.76 7.26 -3.20
CA ALA A 41 8.98 6.93 -4.39
C ALA A 41 7.50 7.37 -4.24
N ASP A 42 6.82 7.53 -5.38
CA ASP A 42 5.40 7.86 -5.39
C ASP A 42 4.55 6.76 -4.74
N ILE A 43 3.59 7.21 -3.93
CA ILE A 43 2.63 6.35 -3.23
C ILE A 43 1.36 6.34 -4.08
N VAL A 44 0.82 5.15 -4.33
CA VAL A 44 -0.45 4.99 -5.02
C VAL A 44 -1.56 5.76 -4.30
N ASP A 45 -2.40 6.41 -5.10
CA ASP A 45 -3.59 7.09 -4.62
C ASP A 45 -4.49 6.12 -3.82
N HIS A 46 -5.26 6.67 -2.88
CA HIS A 46 -6.12 5.92 -1.97
C HIS A 46 -5.40 4.91 -1.05
N PHE A 47 -4.06 4.94 -0.91
CA PHE A 47 -3.37 4.14 0.12
C PHE A 47 -3.75 4.59 1.53
N GLY A 48 -3.92 5.89 1.71
CA GLY A 48 -4.27 6.54 2.95
C GLY A 48 -4.83 7.92 2.66
N ARG A 49 -5.09 8.67 3.72
CA ARG A 49 -5.49 10.07 3.61
C ARG A 49 -4.25 10.93 3.39
N ASP A 50 -4.36 11.97 2.55
CA ASP A 50 -3.24 12.82 2.17
C ASP A 50 -2.52 13.43 3.37
N GLU A 51 -3.28 13.92 4.37
CA GLU A 51 -2.71 14.53 5.56
C GLU A 51 -1.80 13.55 6.34
N VAL A 52 -2.15 12.26 6.33
CA VAL A 52 -1.37 11.22 7.00
C VAL A 52 -0.13 10.88 6.18
N LEU A 53 -0.26 10.80 4.85
CA LEU A 53 0.86 10.50 3.96
C LEU A 53 1.92 11.60 4.01
N ASP A 54 1.53 12.86 4.12
CA ASP A 54 2.45 13.98 4.23
C ASP A 54 3.27 13.92 5.53
N HIS A 55 2.63 13.64 6.67
CA HIS A 55 3.33 13.40 7.93
C HIS A 55 4.30 12.22 7.85
N LEU A 56 3.91 11.14 7.18
CA LEU A 56 4.78 9.99 6.99
C LEU A 56 5.97 10.32 6.07
N LYS A 57 5.76 11.03 4.96
CA LYS A 57 6.84 11.45 4.06
C LYS A 57 7.85 12.33 4.79
N GLU A 58 7.39 13.31 5.55
CA GLU A 58 8.25 14.18 6.37
C GLU A 58 9.09 13.36 7.35
N TYR A 59 8.46 12.45 8.09
CA TYR A 59 9.16 11.58 9.04
C TYR A 59 10.24 10.73 8.36
N TYR A 60 9.90 10.04 7.25
CA TYR A 60 10.84 9.16 6.56
C TYR A 60 11.96 9.93 5.84
N ALA A 61 11.70 11.16 5.37
CA ALA A 61 12.72 12.02 4.80
C ALA A 61 13.75 12.50 5.83
N GLY A 62 13.33 12.67 7.10
CA GLY A 62 14.19 13.10 8.20
C GLY A 62 15.06 12.00 8.83
N LEU A 63 14.90 10.74 8.44
CA LEU A 63 15.66 9.63 9.02
C LEU A 63 17.14 9.66 8.57
N THR A 64 18.05 9.79 9.53
CA THR A 64 19.50 9.74 9.30
C THR A 64 20.00 8.31 9.06
N GLU A 65 19.34 7.32 9.65
CA GLU A 65 19.63 5.90 9.45
C GLU A 65 18.47 5.25 8.71
N LYS A 66 18.68 4.94 7.42
CA LYS A 66 17.67 4.28 6.59
C LYS A 66 17.83 2.77 6.67
N VAL A 67 16.79 2.10 7.14
CA VAL A 67 16.72 0.63 7.14
C VAL A 67 16.22 0.15 5.78
N GLU A 68 16.90 -0.84 5.21
CA GLU A 68 16.48 -1.50 3.98
C GLU A 68 15.18 -2.29 4.21
N VAL A 69 14.12 -1.94 3.48
CA VAL A 69 12.83 -2.64 3.56
C VAL A 69 12.77 -3.73 2.50
N LYS A 70 12.91 -4.99 2.93
CA LYS A 70 12.85 -6.16 2.04
C LYS A 70 11.40 -6.51 1.69
N MET A 71 11.15 -6.71 0.40
CA MET A 71 9.86 -7.16 -0.12
C MET A 71 9.67 -8.66 0.13
N GLN A 72 8.51 -9.03 0.66
CA GLN A 72 8.10 -10.43 0.83
C GLN A 72 6.99 -10.78 -0.17
N GLY A 73 6.82 -12.06 -0.53
CA GLY A 73 5.84 -12.49 -1.54
C GLY A 73 4.37 -12.17 -1.20
N ALA A 74 4.01 -12.07 0.08
CA ALA A 74 2.68 -11.61 0.48
C ALA A 74 2.48 -10.09 0.26
N ALA A 75 3.56 -9.32 0.21
CA ALA A 75 3.50 -7.88 -0.06
C ALA A 75 3.34 -7.57 -1.55
N SER A 76 3.83 -8.44 -2.45
CA SER A 76 3.71 -8.25 -3.90
C SER A 76 2.30 -8.48 -4.41
N GLY A 77 1.54 -9.40 -3.79
CA GLY A 77 0.20 -9.77 -4.23
C GLY A 77 0.19 -10.85 -5.33
N ASP A 78 1.36 -11.44 -5.63
CA ASP A 78 1.54 -12.39 -6.73
C ASP A 78 0.73 -13.70 -6.56
N SER A 79 0.39 -14.04 -5.31
CA SER A 79 -0.39 -15.22 -4.95
C SER A 79 -1.89 -14.97 -4.84
N MET A 80 -2.32 -13.72 -5.06
CA MET A 80 -3.73 -13.36 -5.13
C MET A 80 -4.25 -13.63 -6.52
#